data_AF-A0A2U3P9S3-F1
#
_entry.id   AF-A0A2U3P9S3-F1
#
_cell.length_a   1.000
_cell.length_b   1.000
_cell.length_c   1.000
_cell.angle_alpha   90.00
_cell.angle_beta   90.00
_cell.angle_gamma   90.00
#
_symmetry.space_group_name_H-M   'P 1'
#
loop_
_entity.id
_entity.type
_entity.pdbx_description
1 polymer ?
#
loop_
_entity_poly.entity_id
_entity_poly.type
_entity_poly.pdbx_seq_one_letter_code
_entity_poly.pdbx_strand_id
1 'polypeptide(L)' 'MDSVADTAERKTKYVDNGWPATDPDDHAVSELVSDRTGALSPFGDLVFPLPSDDLPYVHPVTVVNR' A
#
# COMPACT_ATOMS: atom_id res chain seq x y z
N MET A 1 -4.38 -0.96 -41.66
CA MET A 1 -3.32 -1.71 -40.96
C MET A 1 -2.21 -0.73 -40.66
N ASP A 2 -2.15 -0.22 -39.43
CA ASP A 2 -1.07 0.67 -39.02
C ASP A 2 0.28 -0.07 -39.05
N SER A 3 1.30 0.59 -39.58
CA SER A 3 2.64 0.02 -39.72
C SER A 3 3.26 -0.22 -38.34
N VAL A 4 4.05 -1.27 -38.19
CA VAL A 4 4.72 -1.63 -36.91
C VAL A 4 5.59 -0.48 -36.37
N ALA A 5 6.08 0.39 -37.26
CA ALA A 5 6.82 1.61 -36.90
C ALA A 5 5.99 2.61 -36.08
N ASP A 6 4.69 2.74 -36.38
CA ASP A 6 3.76 3.66 -35.71
C ASP A 6 3.45 3.22 -34.25
N THR A 7 3.77 1.97 -33.91
CA THR A 7 3.57 1.40 -32.56
C THR A 7 4.74 1.70 -31.63
N ALA A 8 5.93 1.99 -32.17
CA ALA A 8 7.10 2.33 -31.38
C ALA A 8 6.97 3.69 -30.69
N GLU A 9 6.34 4.68 -31.35
CA GLU A 9 6.10 6.01 -30.78
C GLU A 9 5.02 6.01 -29.67
N ARG A 10 4.14 4.99 -29.69
CA ARG A 10 3.10 4.78 -28.67
C ARG A 10 3.55 3.93 -27.48
N LYS A 11 4.84 3.55 -27.41
CA LYS A 11 5.37 2.95 -26.18
C LYS A 11 5.26 3.99 -25.08
N THR A 12 4.33 3.76 -24.16
CA THR A 12 4.18 4.52 -22.92
C THR A 12 5.56 4.79 -22.36
N LYS A 13 5.96 6.07 -22.34
CA LYS A 13 7.22 6.51 -21.75
C LYS A 13 7.39 5.77 -20.43
N TYR A 14 8.58 5.24 -20.18
CA TYR A 14 8.92 4.64 -18.90
C TYR A 14 8.53 5.62 -17.80
N VAL A 15 7.51 5.26 -17.02
CA VAL A 15 7.12 5.96 -15.80
C VAL A 15 7.99 5.32 -14.74
N ASP A 16 9.09 5.99 -14.41
CA ASP A 16 9.76 5.69 -13.15
C ASP A 16 8.76 6.05 -12.06
N ASN A 17 8.26 5.06 -11.33
CA ASN A 17 7.34 5.33 -10.24
C ASN A 17 8.01 6.16 -9.13
N GLY A 18 9.34 6.33 -9.19
CA GLY A 18 10.12 7.15 -8.29
C GLY A 18 10.02 6.64 -6.85
N TRP A 19 11.16 6.42 -6.21
CA TRP A 19 11.10 6.45 -4.75
C TRP A 19 10.72 7.88 -4.33
N PRO A 20 9.87 8.07 -3.30
CA PRO A 20 9.52 9.40 -2.85
C PRO A 20 10.79 10.21 -2.61
N ALA A 21 10.84 11.41 -3.20
CA ALA A 21 11.97 12.30 -3.06
C ALA A 21 12.16 12.60 -1.57
N THR A 22 13.28 12.16 -1.04
CA THR A 22 13.73 12.39 0.33
C THR A 22 14.70 13.58 0.30
N ASP A 23 14.68 14.41 1.35
CA ASP A 23 15.64 15.50 1.49
C ASP A 23 17.09 14.97 1.44
N PRO A 24 18.11 15.82 1.17
CA PRO A 24 19.51 15.35 1.01
C PRO A 24 20.06 14.58 2.22
N ASP A 25 19.50 14.82 3.40
CA ASP A 25 19.85 14.17 4.67
C ASP A 25 18.85 13.05 5.06
N ASP A 26 17.84 12.78 4.24
CA ASP A 26 16.81 11.79 4.49
C ASP A 26 17.14 10.49 3.75
N HIS A 27 17.02 9.38 4.47
CA HIS A 27 17.47 8.08 4.00
C HIS A 27 16.26 7.23 3.63
N ALA A 28 16.31 6.58 2.46
CA ALA A 28 15.30 5.60 2.09
C ALA A 28 15.17 4.56 3.21
N VAL A 29 13.98 4.53 3.83
CA VAL A 29 13.69 3.60 4.93
C VAL A 29 13.69 2.18 4.37
N SER A 30 14.68 1.38 4.78
CA SER A 30 14.79 -0.05 4.48
C SER A 30 14.78 -0.84 5.78
N GLU A 31 14.54 -2.16 5.72
CA GLU A 31 14.58 -3.02 6.91
C GLU A 31 15.93 -2.92 7.67
N LEU A 32 17.03 -2.56 7.00
CA LEU A 32 18.36 -2.37 7.62
C LEU A 32 18.44 -1.12 8.50
N VAL A 33 17.62 -0.10 8.22
CA VAL A 33 17.60 1.20 8.92
C VAL A 33 16.48 1.24 9.97
N SER A 34 15.60 0.23 9.99
CA SER A 34 14.53 0.06 10.98
C SER A 34 15.09 -0.26 12.37
N ASP A 35 14.46 0.25 13.41
CA ASP A 35 14.79 -0.04 14.81
C ASP A 35 14.46 -1.49 15.21
N ARG A 36 13.59 -2.15 14.43
CA ARG A 36 13.16 -3.54 14.62
C ARG A 36 13.24 -4.34 13.31
N THR A 37 13.65 -5.60 13.44
CA THR A 37 13.67 -6.58 12.34
C THR A 37 12.27 -7.16 12.09
N GLY A 38 11.91 -7.31 10.80
CA GLY A 38 10.65 -7.88 10.34
C GLY A 38 9.68 -6.84 9.78
N ALA A 39 8.58 -7.32 9.20
CA ALA A 39 7.53 -6.44 8.69
C ALA A 39 6.90 -5.65 9.84
N LEU A 40 7.16 -4.35 9.88
CA LEU A 40 6.42 -3.44 10.73
C LEU A 40 4.92 -3.64 10.47
N SER A 41 4.13 -3.65 11.55
CA SER A 41 2.68 -3.75 11.43
C SER A 41 2.18 -2.73 10.40
N PRO A 42 1.31 -3.11 9.44
CA PRO A 42 0.73 -2.14 8.52
C PRO A 42 -0.12 -1.09 9.25
N PHE A 43 -0.44 -1.33 10.52
CA PHE A 43 -1.18 -0.42 11.39
C PHE A 43 -0.25 0.47 12.25
N GLY A 44 1.07 0.42 12.03
CA GLY A 44 2.04 1.22 12.78
C GLY A 44 2.00 0.93 14.29
N ASP A 45 1.70 1.97 15.08
CA ASP A 45 1.69 1.92 16.55
C ASP A 45 0.39 1.33 17.14
N LEU A 46 -0.54 0.89 16.31
CA LEU A 46 -1.80 0.32 16.77
C LEU A 46 -1.56 -1.03 17.50
N VAL A 47 -1.98 -1.10 18.76
CA VAL A 47 -1.89 -2.31 19.60
C VAL A 47 -3.17 -3.13 19.47
N PHE A 48 -3.01 -4.42 19.18
CA PHE A 48 -4.10 -5.39 19.14
C PHE A 48 -4.17 -6.24 20.42
N PRO A 49 -5.35 -6.77 20.78
CA PRO A 49 -6.64 -6.56 20.14
C PRO A 49 -7.23 -5.17 20.45
N LEU A 50 -8.03 -4.64 19.53
CA LEU A 50 -8.81 -3.43 19.80
C LEU A 50 -9.99 -3.75 20.74
N PRO A 51 -10.44 -2.78 21.56
CA PRO A 51 -11.71 -2.89 22.28
C PRO A 51 -12.86 -3.22 21.32
N SER A 52 -13.82 -4.04 21.78
CA SER A 52 -14.93 -4.49 20.93
C SER A 52 -15.78 -3.35 20.38
N ASP A 53 -15.91 -2.27 21.15
CA ASP A 53 -16.74 -1.12 20.80
C ASP A 53 -16.11 -0.24 19.69
N ASP A 54 -14.81 -0.40 19.46
CA ASP A 54 -14.06 0.31 18.42
C ASP A 54 -13.97 -0.49 17.10
N LEU A 55 -14.41 -1.75 17.11
CA LEU A 55 -14.37 -2.59 15.92
C LEU A 55 -15.51 -2.18 14.96
N PRO A 56 -15.23 -1.94 13.66
CA PRO A 56 -16.27 -1.70 12.66
C PRO A 56 -17.04 -2.98 12.28
N TYR A 57 -16.90 -4.05 13.05
CA TYR A 57 -17.51 -5.34 12.79
C TYR A 57 -18.99 -5.31 13.18
N VAL A 58 -19.86 -5.61 12.22
CA VAL A 58 -21.29 -5.81 12.44
C VAL A 58 -21.62 -7.29 12.26
N HIS A 59 -22.14 -7.93 13.31
CA HIS A 59 -22.54 -9.33 13.22
C HIS A 59 -23.75 -9.47 12.28
N PRO A 60 -23.67 -10.30 11.23
CA PRO A 60 -24.79 -10.47 10.31
C PRO A 60 -25.97 -11.13 11.02
N VAL A 61 -27.16 -10.56 10.84
CA VAL A 61 -28.42 -11.12 11.36
C VAL A 61 -29.33 -11.45 10.19
N THR A 62 -29.75 -12.71 10.10
CA THR A 62 -30.72 -13.15 9.09
C THR A 62 -32.13 -12.84 9.57
N VAL A 63 -32.87 -12.00 8.84
CA VAL A 63 -34.31 -11.80 9.04
C VAL A 63 -35.07 -12.74 8.09
N VAL A 64 -35.73 -13.75 8.64
CA VAL A 64 -36.59 -14.66 7.86
C VAL A 64 -37.91 -13.96 7.52
N ASN A 65 -38.38 -14.08 6.27
CA ASN A 65 -39.70 -13.61 5.87
C ASN A 65 -40.77 -14.37 6.66
N ARG A 66 -41.72 -13.63 7.23
CA ARG A 66 -42.90 -14.16 7.93
C ARG A 66 -44.07 -14.28 6.98
#